data_AF-A0A085AGX5-F1
#
_entry.id   AF-A0A085AGX5-F1
#
_cell.length_a   1.000
_cell.length_b   1.000
_cell.length_c   1.000
_cell.angle_alpha   90.00
_cell.angle_beta   90.00
_cell.angle_gamma   90.00
#
_symmetry.space_group_name_H-M   'P 1'
#
loop_
_entity.id
_entity.type
_entity.pdbx_description
1 polymer ?
#
loop_
_entity_poly.entity_id
_entity_poly.type
_entity_poly.pdbx_seq_one_letter_code
_entity_poly.pdbx_strand_id
1 'polypeptide(L)'
;MATLLASLVGAGLGIYIKEKVKIDTTTANFDILKRQLEQNTEATKRIEASFTEKVWISQQIWQKKYEIYESIYLALSNIKKWVDHESNTIDLHIAPQQLEGFLDSELPEEDEQYIYSQLQQAKQQLEVTMGSPDFQEKQENYHKIFVESIEKLTDMLVIKAFILSNDVSTILEGLPKKFDNDFEDWDELQDYQARIVATITSVIKDIKQCAQRELKI
;
A
#
# COMPACT_ATOMS: atom_id res chain seq x y z
N MET A 1 85.36 14.58 -52.16
CA MET A 1 85.07 15.11 -50.80
C MET A 1 83.70 15.80 -50.70
N ALA A 2 83.27 16.60 -51.68
CA ALA A 2 81.97 17.28 -51.65
C ALA A 2 80.73 16.35 -51.61
N THR A 3 80.76 15.20 -52.29
CA THR A 3 79.65 14.23 -52.33
C THR A 3 79.44 13.47 -51.02
N LEU A 4 80.51 13.17 -50.28
CA LEU A 4 80.44 12.50 -48.97
C LEU A 4 79.91 13.43 -47.86
N LEU A 5 80.26 14.72 -47.90
CA LEU A 5 79.74 15.74 -46.99
C LEU A 5 78.25 16.01 -47.26
N ALA A 6 77.85 16.08 -48.54
CA ALA A 6 76.44 16.23 -48.91
C ALA A 6 75.57 15.04 -48.45
N SER A 7 76.08 13.80 -48.54
CA SER A 7 75.37 12.62 -48.06
C SER A 7 75.24 12.57 -46.53
N LEU A 8 76.24 13.04 -45.78
CA LEU A 8 76.19 13.12 -44.31
C LEU A 8 75.20 14.18 -43.82
N VAL A 9 75.18 15.35 -44.47
CA VAL A 9 74.21 16.42 -44.18
C VAL A 9 72.78 15.98 -44.53
N GLY A 10 72.59 15.32 -45.68
CA GLY A 10 71.29 14.78 -46.08
C GLY A 10 70.76 13.69 -45.14
N ALA A 11 71.63 12.79 -44.65
CA ALA A 11 71.25 11.75 -43.69
C ALA A 11 70.88 12.34 -42.32
N GLY A 12 71.63 13.33 -41.82
CA GLY A 12 71.33 14.02 -40.55
C GLY A 12 70.00 14.79 -40.58
N LEU A 13 69.72 15.49 -41.68
CA LEU A 13 68.45 16.19 -41.87
C LEU A 13 67.26 15.22 -42.00
N GLY A 14 67.44 14.11 -42.71
CA GLY A 14 66.41 13.07 -42.85
C GLY A 14 66.03 12.43 -41.50
N ILE A 15 67.02 12.16 -40.65
CA ILE A 15 66.79 11.64 -39.28
C ILE A 15 66.09 12.69 -38.43
N TYR A 16 66.56 13.95 -38.45
CA TYR A 16 65.94 15.04 -37.68
C TYR A 16 64.47 15.27 -38.06
N ILE A 17 64.15 15.31 -39.36
CA ILE A 17 62.77 15.47 -39.84
C ILE A 17 61.92 14.27 -39.39
N LYS A 18 62.44 13.05 -39.51
CA LYS A 18 61.73 11.84 -39.09
C LYS A 18 61.45 11.82 -37.58
N GLU A 19 62.43 12.20 -36.76
CA GLU A 19 62.28 12.30 -35.30
C GLU A 19 61.26 13.38 -34.93
N LYS A 20 61.33 14.55 -35.58
CA LYS A 20 60.39 15.66 -35.35
C LYS A 20 58.96 15.30 -35.75
N VAL A 21 58.77 14.71 -36.94
CA VAL A 21 57.46 14.21 -37.39
C VAL A 21 56.91 13.18 -36.42
N LYS A 22 57.76 12.28 -35.89
CA LYS A 22 57.38 11.26 -34.91
C LYS A 22 56.99 11.88 -33.56
N ILE A 23 57.71 12.90 -33.08
CA ILE A 23 57.38 13.65 -31.87
C ILE A 23 56.06 14.41 -32.05
N ASP A 24 55.86 15.05 -33.20
CA ASP A 24 54.65 15.82 -33.51
C ASP A 24 53.43 14.88 -33.59
N THR A 25 53.55 13.72 -34.25
CA THR A 25 52.47 12.71 -34.27
C THR A 25 52.21 12.09 -32.90
N THR A 26 53.25 11.85 -32.10
CA THR A 26 53.09 11.32 -30.72
C THR A 26 52.36 12.32 -29.84
N THR A 27 52.71 13.60 -29.94
CA THR A 27 52.06 14.68 -29.17
C THR A 27 50.61 14.86 -29.59
N ALA A 28 50.34 14.89 -30.91
CA ALA A 28 48.97 14.96 -31.42
C ALA A 28 48.11 13.76 -30.98
N ASN A 29 48.67 12.55 -30.98
CA ASN A 29 47.99 11.35 -30.49
C ASN A 29 47.71 11.44 -28.98
N PHE A 30 48.65 11.97 -28.19
CA PHE A 30 48.45 12.19 -26.76
C PHE A 30 47.34 13.21 -26.48
N ASP A 31 47.29 14.31 -27.23
CA ASP A 31 46.23 15.32 -27.09
C ASP A 31 44.85 14.76 -27.47
N ILE A 32 44.78 13.90 -28.49
CA ILE A 32 43.56 13.19 -28.87
C ILE A 32 43.12 12.24 -27.74
N LEU A 33 44.04 11.43 -27.21
CA LEU A 33 43.76 10.49 -26.12
C LEU A 33 43.29 11.22 -24.86
N LYS A 34 43.92 12.35 -24.51
CA LYS A 34 43.52 13.19 -23.39
C LYS A 34 42.10 13.73 -23.57
N ARG A 35 41.78 14.26 -24.76
CA ARG A 35 40.44 14.76 -25.08
C ARG A 35 39.39 13.65 -25.02
N GLN A 36 39.70 12.47 -25.54
CA GLN A 36 38.81 11.29 -25.45
C GLN A 36 38.59 10.87 -23.99
N LEU A 37 39.63 10.89 -23.16
CA LEU A 37 39.52 10.58 -21.73
C LEU A 37 38.65 11.60 -20.98
N GLU A 38 38.84 12.90 -21.26
CA GLU A 38 38.02 13.97 -20.69
C GLU A 38 36.55 13.82 -21.09
N GLN A 39 36.27 13.61 -22.38
CA GLN A 39 34.91 13.39 -22.90
C GLN A 39 34.24 12.16 -22.28
N ASN A 40 34.97 11.04 -22.19
CA ASN A 40 34.45 9.82 -21.55
C ASN A 40 34.20 10.02 -20.06
N THR A 41 35.10 10.70 -19.35
CA THR A 41 34.93 10.99 -17.92
C THR A 41 33.70 11.87 -17.69
N GLU A 42 33.52 12.90 -18.52
CA GLU A 42 32.37 13.78 -18.44
C GLU A 42 31.07 13.03 -18.74
N ALA A 43 31.05 12.20 -19.79
CA ALA A 43 29.88 11.38 -20.13
C ALA A 43 29.51 10.43 -18.97
N THR A 44 30.49 9.72 -18.40
CA THR A 44 30.27 8.82 -17.25
C THR A 44 29.72 9.58 -16.05
N LYS A 45 30.30 10.73 -15.68
CA LYS A 45 29.80 11.52 -14.55
C LYS A 45 28.38 12.03 -14.76
N ARG A 46 28.02 12.42 -15.99
CA ARG A 46 26.63 12.81 -16.31
C ARG A 46 25.66 11.63 -16.18
N ILE A 47 26.06 10.45 -16.65
CA ILE A 47 25.26 9.22 -16.50
C ILE A 47 25.09 8.86 -15.03
N GLU A 48 26.16 8.90 -14.24
CA GLU A 48 26.13 8.64 -12.80
C GLU A 48 25.22 9.62 -12.06
N ALA A 49 25.31 10.91 -12.39
CA ALA A 49 24.46 11.94 -11.79
C ALA A 49 22.97 11.69 -12.13
N SER A 50 22.65 11.43 -13.40
CA SER A 50 21.27 11.14 -13.82
C SER A 50 20.74 9.85 -13.21
N PHE A 51 21.58 8.82 -13.10
CA PHE A 51 21.21 7.57 -12.46
C PHE A 51 20.93 7.77 -10.96
N THR A 52 21.82 8.49 -10.28
CA THR A 52 21.68 8.83 -8.85
C THR A 52 20.40 9.61 -8.59
N GLU A 53 20.10 10.61 -9.42
CA GLU A 53 18.87 11.40 -9.34
C GLU A 53 17.63 10.51 -9.50
N LYS A 54 17.61 9.63 -10.52
CA LYS A 54 16.48 8.70 -10.74
C LYS A 54 16.29 7.73 -9.58
N VAL A 55 17.37 7.20 -9.03
CA VAL A 55 17.32 6.31 -7.86
C VAL A 55 16.78 7.06 -6.65
N TRP A 56 17.27 8.27 -6.40
CA TRP A 56 16.81 9.10 -5.28
C TRP A 56 15.32 9.45 -5.41
N ILE A 57 14.85 9.90 -6.58
CA ILE A 57 13.43 10.16 -6.84
C ILE A 57 12.60 8.89 -6.61
N SER A 58 13.08 7.74 -7.09
CA SER A 58 12.39 6.46 -6.91
C SER A 58 12.26 6.07 -5.43
N GLN A 59 13.30 6.31 -4.63
CA GLN A 59 13.27 6.09 -3.18
C GLN A 59 12.25 7.01 -2.50
N GLN A 60 12.18 8.29 -2.89
CA GLN A 60 11.20 9.23 -2.35
C GLN A 60 9.76 8.81 -2.69
N ILE A 61 9.50 8.40 -3.93
CA ILE A 61 8.18 7.89 -4.33
C ILE A 61 7.82 6.63 -3.55
N TRP A 62 8.76 5.69 -3.42
CA TRP A 62 8.56 4.45 -2.66
C TRP A 62 8.20 4.75 -1.20
N GLN A 63 8.93 5.66 -0.55
CA GLN A 63 8.68 6.05 0.83
C GLN A 63 7.30 6.71 0.99
N LYS A 64 6.91 7.58 0.05
CA LYS A 64 5.58 8.18 0.06
C LYS A 64 4.47 7.14 -0.12
N LYS A 65 4.66 6.16 -1.02
CA LYS A 65 3.71 5.04 -1.16
C LYS A 65 3.59 4.23 0.12
N TYR A 66 4.72 3.92 0.77
CA TYR A 66 4.72 3.19 2.03
C TYR A 66 3.92 3.93 3.12
N GLU A 67 4.17 5.23 3.32
CA GLU A 67 3.43 6.08 4.28
C GLU A 67 1.91 6.12 4.00
N ILE A 68 1.53 6.13 2.71
CA ILE A 68 0.13 6.09 2.29
C ILE A 68 -0.50 4.75 2.63
N TYR A 69 0.16 3.64 2.29
CA TYR A 69 -0.34 2.31 2.61
C TYR A 69 -0.49 2.10 4.11
N GLU A 70 0.49 2.52 4.92
CA GLU A 70 0.38 2.50 6.38
C GLU A 70 -0.85 3.27 6.88
N SER A 71 -1.09 4.45 6.32
CA SER A 71 -2.26 5.26 6.66
C SER A 71 -3.59 4.58 6.29
N ILE A 72 -3.64 3.94 5.10
CA ILE A 72 -4.81 3.17 4.64
C ILE A 72 -5.06 1.99 5.57
N TYR A 73 -4.02 1.22 5.91
CA TYR A 73 -4.14 0.07 6.81
C TYR A 73 -4.62 0.46 8.20
N LEU A 74 -4.14 1.58 8.75
CA LEU A 74 -4.58 2.06 10.04
C LEU A 74 -6.09 2.38 10.01
N ALA A 75 -6.57 3.04 8.96
CA ALA A 75 -7.99 3.32 8.79
C ALA A 75 -8.82 2.04 8.60
N LEU A 76 -8.37 1.09 7.77
CA LEU A 76 -9.04 -0.20 7.59
C LEU A 76 -9.06 -1.04 8.87
N SER A 77 -8.00 -1.00 9.68
CA SER A 77 -7.93 -1.68 10.98
C SER A 77 -8.94 -1.09 11.97
N ASN A 78 -9.09 0.23 11.97
CA ASN A 78 -10.11 0.92 12.76
C ASN A 78 -11.53 0.57 12.33
N ILE A 79 -11.80 0.54 11.01
CA ILE A 79 -13.08 0.05 10.47
C ILE A 79 -13.32 -1.39 10.90
N LYS A 80 -12.30 -2.26 10.85
CA LYS A 80 -12.42 -3.66 11.30
C LYS A 80 -12.82 -3.75 12.77
N LYS A 81 -12.23 -2.93 13.65
CA LYS A 81 -12.62 -2.92 15.08
C LYS A 81 -14.10 -2.59 15.27
N TRP A 82 -14.60 -1.62 14.51
CA TRP A 82 -16.02 -1.30 14.52
C TRP A 82 -16.85 -2.47 13.96
N VAL A 83 -16.48 -3.06 12.82
CA VAL A 83 -17.18 -4.22 12.25
C VAL A 83 -17.22 -5.41 13.22
N ASP A 84 -16.11 -5.71 13.89
CA ASP A 84 -16.04 -6.79 14.88
C ASP A 84 -16.98 -6.50 16.06
N HIS A 85 -17.05 -5.24 16.51
CA HIS A 85 -17.96 -4.83 17.59
C HIS A 85 -19.42 -4.85 17.16
N GLU A 86 -19.74 -4.34 15.97
CA GLU A 86 -21.08 -4.33 15.39
C GLU A 86 -21.57 -5.76 15.17
N SER A 87 -20.73 -6.64 14.62
CA SER A 87 -21.03 -8.06 14.46
C SER A 87 -21.39 -8.72 15.79
N ASN A 88 -20.59 -8.51 16.83
CA ASN A 88 -20.89 -9.04 18.16
C ASN A 88 -22.19 -8.45 18.73
N THR A 89 -22.47 -7.18 18.45
CA THR A 89 -23.70 -6.50 18.88
C THR A 89 -24.92 -7.13 18.19
N ILE A 90 -24.81 -7.42 16.89
CA ILE A 90 -25.84 -8.12 16.13
C ILE A 90 -26.07 -9.53 16.70
N ASP A 91 -25.01 -10.29 16.97
CA ASP A 91 -25.11 -11.63 17.57
C ASP A 91 -25.90 -11.62 18.90
N LEU A 92 -25.66 -10.60 19.74
CA LEU A 92 -26.40 -10.43 21.00
C LEU A 92 -27.90 -10.19 20.78
N HIS A 93 -28.29 -9.49 19.72
CA HIS A 93 -29.70 -9.24 19.40
C HIS A 93 -30.37 -10.45 18.72
N ILE A 94 -29.63 -11.18 17.88
CA ILE A 94 -30.15 -12.34 17.14
C ILE A 94 -30.32 -13.55 18.07
N ALA A 95 -29.43 -13.77 19.05
CA ALA A 95 -29.44 -14.97 19.87
C ALA A 95 -30.78 -15.24 20.61
N PRO A 96 -31.42 -14.27 21.28
CA PRO A 96 -32.75 -14.47 21.87
C PRO A 96 -33.81 -14.84 20.83
N GLN A 97 -33.77 -14.25 19.64
CA GLN A 97 -34.79 -14.49 18.62
C GLN A 97 -34.69 -15.87 17.98
N GLN A 98 -33.47 -16.35 17.74
CA GLN A 98 -33.27 -17.71 17.27
C GLN A 98 -33.83 -18.72 18.29
N LEU A 99 -33.64 -18.46 19.59
CA LEU A 99 -34.19 -19.29 20.66
C LEU A 99 -35.73 -19.22 20.73
N GLU A 100 -36.33 -18.05 20.50
CA GLU A 100 -37.79 -17.91 20.38
C GLU A 100 -38.33 -18.71 19.19
N GLY A 101 -37.69 -18.65 18.03
CA GLY A 101 -38.10 -19.42 16.86
C GLY A 101 -38.05 -20.94 17.07
N PHE A 102 -37.15 -21.45 17.93
CA PHE A 102 -37.14 -22.86 18.30
C PHE A 102 -38.34 -23.25 19.18
N LEU A 103 -38.82 -22.35 20.04
CA LEU A 103 -39.98 -22.60 20.91
C LEU A 103 -41.30 -22.62 20.15
N ASP A 104 -41.35 -22.05 18.93
CA ASP A 104 -42.52 -22.15 18.04
C ASP A 104 -42.67 -23.54 17.38
N SER A 105 -41.71 -24.45 17.61
CA SER A 105 -41.72 -25.82 17.10
C SER A 105 -42.29 -26.82 18.10
N GLU A 106 -42.90 -27.91 17.64
CA GLU A 106 -43.28 -29.02 18.51
C GLU A 106 -42.02 -29.74 19.03
N LEU A 107 -41.64 -29.44 20.27
CA LEU A 107 -40.47 -29.99 20.95
C LEU A 107 -40.88 -30.93 22.11
N PRO A 108 -40.04 -31.92 22.46
CA PRO A 108 -40.16 -32.64 23.73
C PRO A 108 -40.07 -31.68 24.93
N GLU A 109 -40.79 -31.98 26.02
CA GLU A 109 -40.87 -31.11 27.21
C GLU A 109 -39.49 -30.80 27.83
N GLU A 110 -38.57 -31.78 27.85
CA GLU A 110 -37.20 -31.58 28.35
C GLU A 110 -36.41 -30.58 27.50
N ASP A 111 -36.57 -30.64 26.17
CA ASP A 111 -35.91 -29.73 25.24
C ASP A 111 -36.52 -28.32 25.33
N GLU A 112 -37.85 -28.22 25.45
CA GLU A 112 -38.56 -26.95 25.63
C GLU A 112 -38.10 -26.22 26.90
N GLN A 113 -38.01 -26.92 28.04
CA GLN A 113 -37.51 -26.35 29.29
C GLN A 113 -36.06 -25.88 29.17
N TYR A 114 -35.22 -26.66 28.49
CA TYR A 114 -33.82 -26.29 28.23
C TYR A 114 -33.74 -25.01 27.39
N ILE A 115 -34.43 -24.95 26.25
CA ILE A 115 -34.42 -23.79 25.35
C ILE A 115 -35.00 -22.56 26.06
N TYR A 116 -36.07 -22.70 26.83
CA TYR A 116 -36.62 -21.59 27.63
C TYR A 116 -35.59 -21.03 28.61
N SER A 117 -34.82 -21.90 29.29
CA SER A 117 -33.76 -21.46 30.20
C SER A 117 -32.65 -20.69 29.48
N GLN A 118 -32.26 -21.15 28.29
CA GLN A 118 -31.27 -20.48 27.44
C GLN A 118 -31.79 -19.12 26.93
N LEU A 119 -33.08 -19.03 26.58
CA LEU A 119 -33.72 -17.79 26.14
C LEU A 119 -33.66 -16.72 27.24
N GLN A 120 -33.98 -17.10 28.49
CA GLN A 120 -33.91 -16.17 29.62
C GLN A 120 -32.47 -15.69 29.86
N GLN A 121 -31.49 -16.59 29.77
CA GLN A 121 -30.07 -16.21 29.87
C GLN A 121 -29.64 -15.26 28.76
N ALA A 122 -30.03 -15.52 27.51
CA ALA A 122 -29.70 -14.66 26.36
C ALA A 122 -30.34 -13.27 26.49
N LYS A 123 -31.61 -13.20 26.91
CA LYS A 123 -32.30 -11.92 27.19
C LYS A 123 -31.61 -11.13 28.31
N GLN A 124 -31.26 -11.80 29.40
CA GLN A 124 -30.55 -11.17 30.51
C GLN A 124 -29.15 -10.69 30.09
N GLN A 125 -28.43 -11.49 29.31
CA GLN A 125 -27.11 -11.11 28.80
C GLN A 125 -27.21 -9.87 27.90
N LEU A 126 -28.19 -9.84 26.99
CA LEU A 126 -28.46 -8.68 26.14
C LEU A 126 -28.74 -7.43 26.98
N GLU A 127 -29.67 -7.51 27.94
CA GLU A 127 -30.04 -6.38 28.79
C GLU A 127 -28.84 -5.85 29.61
N VAL A 128 -28.10 -6.75 30.26
CA VAL A 128 -26.93 -6.38 31.08
C VAL A 128 -25.81 -5.79 30.22
N THR A 129 -25.55 -6.37 29.04
CA THR A 129 -24.48 -5.90 28.16
C THR A 129 -24.82 -4.54 27.58
N MET A 130 -26.01 -4.38 26.99
CA MET A 130 -26.48 -3.14 26.35
C MET A 130 -26.71 -2.01 27.36
N GLY A 131 -27.12 -2.36 28.58
CA GLY A 131 -27.30 -1.42 29.69
C GLY A 131 -26.01 -1.00 30.39
N SER A 132 -24.87 -1.64 30.07
CA SER A 132 -23.60 -1.31 30.71
C SER A 132 -22.99 -0.01 30.14
N PRO A 133 -22.50 0.91 30.99
CA PRO A 133 -21.84 2.13 30.52
C PRO A 133 -20.60 1.85 29.65
N ASP A 134 -19.85 0.79 29.96
CA ASP A 134 -18.66 0.38 29.18
C ASP A 134 -19.03 -0.01 27.75
N PHE A 135 -20.14 -0.72 27.55
CA PHE A 135 -20.61 -1.08 26.22
C PHE A 135 -21.05 0.15 25.43
N GLN A 136 -21.83 1.04 26.05
CA GLN A 136 -22.31 2.27 25.41
C GLN A 136 -21.14 3.18 25.00
N GLU A 137 -20.15 3.37 25.89
CA GLU A 137 -18.94 4.13 25.58
C GLU A 137 -18.15 3.50 24.41
N LYS A 138 -18.02 2.18 24.39
CA LYS A 138 -17.37 1.46 23.27
C LYS A 138 -18.12 1.60 21.96
N GLN A 139 -19.45 1.47 21.96
CA GLN A 139 -20.28 1.62 20.78
C GLN A 139 -20.11 3.02 20.18
N GLU A 140 -20.23 4.07 21.01
CA GLU A 140 -20.04 5.46 20.57
C GLU A 140 -18.63 5.70 20.03
N ASN A 141 -17.61 5.23 20.76
CA ASN A 141 -16.22 5.42 20.37
C ASN A 141 -15.87 4.68 19.06
N TYR A 142 -16.30 3.44 18.91
CA TYR A 142 -16.04 2.69 17.68
C TYR A 142 -16.81 3.23 16.49
N HIS A 143 -18.06 3.68 16.68
CA HIS A 143 -18.80 4.35 15.62
C HIS A 143 -18.09 5.64 15.18
N LYS A 144 -17.64 6.47 16.13
CA LYS A 144 -16.85 7.67 15.82
C LYS A 144 -15.57 7.33 15.06
N ILE A 145 -14.80 6.35 15.53
CA ILE A 145 -13.57 5.89 14.88
C ILE A 145 -13.85 5.37 13.46
N PHE A 146 -14.98 4.70 13.24
CA PHE A 146 -15.42 4.25 11.92
C PHE A 146 -15.64 5.42 10.97
N VAL A 147 -16.46 6.41 11.38
CA VAL A 147 -16.76 7.59 10.56
C VAL A 147 -15.48 8.35 10.21
N GLU A 148 -14.64 8.65 11.20
CA GLU A 148 -13.35 9.33 10.99
C GLU A 148 -12.43 8.53 10.05
N SER A 149 -12.48 7.20 10.10
CA SER A 149 -11.66 6.34 9.24
C SER A 149 -12.16 6.33 7.79
N ILE A 150 -13.48 6.34 7.57
CA ILE A 150 -14.08 6.45 6.23
C ILE A 150 -13.76 7.82 5.61
N GLU A 151 -13.88 8.91 6.39
CA GLU A 151 -13.49 10.25 5.95
C GLU A 151 -12.01 10.30 5.57
N LYS A 152 -11.14 9.77 6.43
CA LYS A 152 -9.70 9.71 6.17
C LYS A 152 -9.34 8.93 4.91
N LEU A 153 -10.04 7.83 4.61
CA LEU A 153 -9.85 7.09 3.36
C LEU A 153 -10.31 7.91 2.16
N THR A 154 -11.44 8.60 2.27
CA THR A 154 -11.98 9.48 1.22
C THR A 154 -11.03 10.63 0.91
N ASP A 155 -10.49 11.28 1.95
CA ASP A 155 -9.48 12.33 1.80
C ASP A 155 -8.21 11.82 1.11
N MET A 156 -7.78 10.59 1.44
CA MET A 156 -6.62 9.98 0.77
C MET A 156 -6.88 9.72 -0.71
N LEU A 157 -8.10 9.33 -1.09
CA LEU A 157 -8.46 9.19 -2.50
C LEU A 157 -8.40 10.53 -3.23
N VAL A 158 -8.87 11.62 -2.62
CA VAL A 158 -8.83 12.94 -3.26
C VAL A 158 -7.41 13.50 -3.34
N ILE A 159 -6.68 13.49 -2.22
CA ILE A 159 -5.39 14.20 -2.10
C ILE A 159 -4.25 13.38 -2.71
N LYS A 160 -4.35 12.05 -2.68
CA LYS A 160 -3.23 11.16 -3.00
C LYS A 160 -3.50 10.24 -4.20
N ALA A 161 -4.60 10.45 -4.92
CA ALA A 161 -4.92 9.72 -6.17
C ALA A 161 -3.75 9.69 -7.17
N PHE A 162 -2.96 10.75 -7.27
CA PHE A 162 -1.84 10.80 -8.22
C PHE A 162 -0.67 9.85 -7.87
N ILE A 163 -0.59 9.40 -6.61
CA ILE A 163 0.44 8.44 -6.13
C ILE A 163 -0.14 7.02 -6.03
N LEU A 164 -1.42 6.91 -5.67
CA LEU A 164 -2.16 5.66 -5.55
C LEU A 164 -2.38 5.01 -6.92
N SER A 165 -2.44 3.67 -6.95
CA SER A 165 -2.92 2.98 -8.14
C SER A 165 -4.43 3.13 -8.30
N ASN A 166 -4.89 3.02 -9.55
CA ASN A 166 -6.31 2.94 -9.87
C ASN A 166 -7.00 1.76 -9.16
N ASP A 167 -6.28 0.65 -8.96
CA ASP A 167 -6.77 -0.52 -8.21
C ASP A 167 -7.16 -0.15 -6.78
N VAL A 168 -6.27 0.54 -6.05
CA VAL A 168 -6.55 1.01 -4.67
C VAL A 168 -7.73 1.97 -4.66
N SER A 169 -7.79 2.88 -5.63
CA SER A 169 -8.88 3.86 -5.71
C SER A 169 -10.23 3.17 -5.92
N THR A 170 -10.30 2.23 -6.85
CA THR A 170 -11.50 1.44 -7.15
C THR A 170 -11.98 0.63 -5.93
N ILE A 171 -11.04 0.02 -5.19
CA ILE A 171 -11.36 -0.77 -4.00
C ILE A 171 -11.99 0.11 -2.90
N LEU A 172 -11.44 1.30 -2.68
CA LEU A 172 -11.86 2.19 -1.58
C LEU A 172 -13.11 3.03 -1.91
N GLU A 173 -13.32 3.44 -3.17
CA GLU A 173 -14.50 4.21 -3.58
C GLU A 173 -15.83 3.47 -3.34
N GLY A 174 -15.81 2.14 -3.49
CA GLY A 174 -16.98 1.30 -3.24
C GLY A 174 -17.21 0.97 -1.76
N LEU A 175 -16.30 1.37 -0.86
CA LEU A 175 -16.31 0.94 0.53
C LEU A 175 -17.51 1.48 1.32
N PRO A 176 -17.85 2.79 1.30
CA PRO A 176 -18.92 3.33 2.12
C PRO A 176 -20.27 2.66 1.84
N LYS A 177 -20.62 2.49 0.56
CA LYS A 177 -21.88 1.88 0.12
C LYS A 177 -22.08 0.43 0.60
N LYS A 178 -20.99 -0.29 0.88
CA LYS A 178 -21.07 -1.67 1.37
C LYS A 178 -21.43 -1.75 2.86
N PHE A 179 -21.26 -0.66 3.60
CA PHE A 179 -21.61 -0.50 5.00
C PHE A 179 -22.95 0.22 5.21
N ASP A 180 -23.66 0.59 4.14
CA ASP A 180 -25.00 1.16 4.27
C ASP A 180 -25.94 0.15 4.93
N ASN A 181 -26.74 0.67 5.86
CA ASN A 181 -27.55 -0.12 6.76
C ASN A 181 -29.01 -0.24 6.27
N ASP A 182 -29.16 -0.87 5.10
CA ASP A 182 -30.46 -1.10 4.46
C ASP A 182 -30.96 -2.52 4.82
N PHE A 183 -31.48 -2.70 6.03
CA PHE A 183 -32.22 -3.90 6.42
C PHE A 183 -33.56 -3.52 7.06
N GLU A 184 -34.61 -4.26 6.71
CA GLU A 184 -35.98 -4.09 7.21
C GLU A 184 -36.39 -5.20 8.21
N ASP A 185 -35.73 -6.37 8.15
CA ASP A 185 -36.01 -7.51 9.01
C ASP A 185 -34.75 -8.23 9.56
N TRP A 186 -34.97 -9.31 10.30
CA TRP A 186 -33.93 -10.08 11.01
C TRP A 186 -33.08 -10.96 10.10
N ASP A 187 -33.65 -11.48 9.01
CA ASP A 187 -32.88 -12.25 8.03
C ASP A 187 -31.93 -11.31 7.27
N GLU A 188 -32.41 -10.11 6.92
CA GLU A 188 -31.60 -9.06 6.34
C GLU A 188 -30.52 -8.52 7.30
N LEU A 189 -30.76 -8.56 8.62
CA LEU A 189 -29.76 -8.20 9.63
C LEU A 189 -28.58 -9.19 9.65
N GLN A 190 -28.84 -10.49 9.55
CA GLN A 190 -27.79 -11.50 9.50
C GLN A 190 -26.99 -11.42 8.18
N ASP A 191 -27.67 -11.16 7.07
CA ASP A 191 -27.02 -10.92 5.78
C ASP A 191 -26.17 -9.64 5.80
N TYR A 192 -26.65 -8.58 6.45
CA TYR A 192 -25.88 -7.37 6.69
C TYR A 192 -24.61 -7.65 7.49
N GLN A 193 -24.73 -8.37 8.61
CA GLN A 193 -23.59 -8.78 9.44
C GLN A 193 -22.54 -9.54 8.62
N ALA A 194 -22.96 -10.56 7.88
CA ALA A 194 -22.07 -11.34 7.03
C ALA A 194 -21.39 -10.46 5.96
N ARG A 195 -22.16 -9.54 5.34
CA ARG A 195 -21.67 -8.60 4.32
C ARG A 195 -20.58 -7.69 4.85
N ILE A 196 -20.77 -7.05 6.01
CA ILE A 196 -19.78 -6.09 6.55
C ILE A 196 -18.48 -6.79 6.95
N VAL A 197 -18.57 -7.99 7.54
CA VAL A 197 -17.41 -8.82 7.92
C VAL A 197 -16.63 -9.28 6.69
N ALA A 198 -17.34 -9.80 5.69
CA ALA A 198 -16.72 -10.24 4.44
C ALA A 198 -16.07 -9.06 3.68
N THR A 199 -16.75 -7.91 3.65
CA THR A 199 -16.28 -6.71 2.98
C THR A 199 -14.96 -6.22 3.55
N ILE A 200 -14.87 -5.99 4.86
CA ILE A 200 -13.64 -5.46 5.46
C ILE A 200 -12.47 -6.44 5.32
N THR A 201 -12.75 -7.74 5.43
CA THR A 201 -11.75 -8.81 5.26
C THR A 201 -11.21 -8.83 3.84
N SER A 202 -12.08 -8.75 2.82
CA SER A 202 -11.65 -8.70 1.42
C SER A 202 -10.85 -7.44 1.13
N VAL A 203 -11.33 -6.27 1.57
CA VAL A 203 -10.69 -4.99 1.29
C VAL A 203 -9.28 -4.94 1.88
N ILE A 204 -9.09 -5.39 3.12
CA ILE A 204 -7.76 -5.48 3.73
C ILE A 204 -6.83 -6.39 2.92
N LYS A 205 -7.34 -7.54 2.46
CA LYS A 205 -6.58 -8.49 1.64
C LYS A 205 -6.19 -7.88 0.28
N ASP A 206 -7.12 -7.23 -0.39
CA ASP A 206 -6.93 -6.68 -1.74
C ASP A 206 -5.96 -5.49 -1.71
N ILE A 207 -6.10 -4.60 -0.72
CA ILE A 207 -5.14 -3.51 -0.48
C ILE A 207 -3.74 -4.07 -0.16
N LYS A 208 -3.65 -5.19 0.56
CA LYS A 208 -2.37 -5.86 0.80
C LYS A 208 -1.69 -6.36 -0.46
N GLN A 209 -2.45 -6.95 -1.36
CA GLN A 209 -1.92 -7.37 -2.65
C GLN A 209 -1.48 -6.17 -3.51
N CYS A 210 -2.19 -5.04 -3.43
CA CYS A 210 -1.77 -3.81 -4.10
C CYS A 210 -0.45 -3.27 -3.52
N ALA A 211 -0.34 -3.22 -2.19
CA ALA A 211 0.87 -2.78 -1.49
C ALA A 211 2.08 -3.65 -1.85
N GLN A 212 1.93 -4.98 -1.84
CA GLN A 212 2.99 -5.92 -2.21
C GLN A 212 3.49 -5.71 -3.65
N ARG A 213 2.55 -5.56 -4.60
CA ARG A 213 2.88 -5.28 -6.01
C ARG A 213 3.61 -3.95 -6.18
N GLU A 214 3.13 -2.88 -5.57
CA GLU A 214 3.67 -1.54 -5.76
C GLU A 214 4.99 -1.29 -5.02
N LEU A 215 5.13 -1.86 -3.83
CA LEU A 215 6.32 -1.71 -3.00
C LEU A 215 7.39 -2.77 -3.29
N LYS A 216 7.04 -3.80 -4.09
CA LYS A 216 7.89 -4.94 -4.46
C LYS A 216 8.39 -5.72 -3.23
N ILE A 217 7.44 -6.04 -2.34
CA ILE A 217 7.66 -6.79 -1.08
C ILE A 217 6.85 -8.08 -1.04
#